data_AF-A0A401QA59-F1
#
_entry.id   AF-A0A401QA59-F1
#
_cell.length_a   1.000
_cell.length_b   1.000
_cell.length_c   1.000
_cell.angle_alpha   90.00
_cell.angle_beta   90.00
_cell.angle_gamma   90.00
#
_symmetry.space_group_name_H-M   'P 1'
#
loop_
_entity.id
_entity.type
_entity.pdbx_description
1 polymer ?
#
loop_
_entity_poly.entity_id
_entity_poly.type
_entity_poly.pdbx_seq_one_letter_code
_entity_poly.pdbx_strand_id
1 'polypeptide(L)' 'MSEAKDYISKRQIPLLFESMLTGLMYHQPEEPLDYLENCLKKVREIGGLEKVRWDTFIVQERQALPPVGGSQGRRAVYRS' A
#
# COMPACT_ATOMS: atom_id res chain seq x y z
N MET A 1 5.26 17.51 -28.51
CA MET A 1 6.08 16.53 -27.77
C MET A 1 6.32 16.91 -26.30
N SER A 2 6.41 18.20 -25.93
CA SER A 2 6.61 18.58 -24.51
C SER A 2 5.44 18.16 -23.61
N GLU A 3 4.19 18.29 -24.08
CA GLU A 3 3.02 18.01 -23.24
C GLU A 3 2.90 16.56 -22.76
N ALA A 4 3.24 15.58 -23.60
CA ALA A 4 3.22 14.17 -23.19
C ALA A 4 4.28 13.89 -22.11
N LYS A 5 5.46 14.51 -22.23
CA LYS A 5 6.54 14.37 -21.25
C LYS A 5 6.18 15.05 -19.92
N ASP A 6 5.60 16.24 -19.99
CA ASP A 6 5.04 16.95 -18.82
C ASP A 6 3.94 16.14 -18.14
N TYR A 7 3.04 15.55 -18.92
CA TYR A 7 1.95 14.71 -18.41
C TYR A 7 2.49 13.50 -17.65
N ILE A 8 3.50 12.82 -18.20
CA ILE A 8 4.13 11.65 -17.59
C ILE A 8 4.84 12.03 -16.28
N SER A 9 5.63 13.11 -16.28
CA SER A 9 6.39 13.56 -15.11
C SER A 9 5.50 14.10 -13.98
N LYS A 10 4.47 14.90 -14.31
CA LYS A 10 3.56 15.48 -13.32
C LYS A 10 2.67 14.46 -12.65
N ARG A 11 2.28 13.40 -13.38
CA ARG A 11 1.35 12.40 -12.86
C ARG A 11 2.05 11.18 -12.26
N GLN A 12 3.38 11.18 -12.13
CA GLN A 12 4.11 10.05 -11.55
C GLN A 12 3.76 8.71 -12.25
N ILE A 13 3.39 8.76 -13.54
CA ILE A 13 2.92 7.61 -14.31
C ILE A 13 3.95 6.47 -14.29
N PRO A 14 5.26 6.73 -14.49
CA PRO A 14 6.26 5.66 -14.44
C PRO A 14 6.32 4.98 -13.07
N LEU A 15 6.27 5.76 -11.98
CA LEU A 15 6.32 5.24 -10.61
C LEU A 15 5.10 4.40 -10.26
N LEU A 16 3.91 4.79 -10.74
CA LEU A 16 2.69 4.01 -10.56
C LEU A 16 2.85 2.61 -11.15
N PHE A 17 3.22 2.54 -12.43
CA PHE A 17 3.40 1.26 -13.10
C PHE A 17 4.55 0.46 -12.51
N GLU A 18 5.66 1.11 -12.15
CA GLU A 18 6.80 0.45 -11.50
C GLU A 18 6.39 -0.19 -10.17
N SER A 19 5.67 0.53 -9.31
CA SER A 19 5.17 -0.03 -8.06
C SER A 19 4.20 -1.20 -8.29
N MET A 20 3.26 -1.05 -9.24
CA MET A 20 2.29 -2.11 -9.57
C MET A 20 2.97 -3.37 -10.12
N LEU A 21 3.92 -3.20 -11.04
CA LEU A 21 4.67 -4.31 -11.62
C LEU A 21 5.56 -4.99 -10.58
N THR A 22 6.18 -4.22 -9.69
CA THR A 22 7.00 -4.79 -8.60
C THR A 22 6.13 -5.61 -7.65
N GLY A 23 4.94 -5.10 -7.28
CA GLY A 23 3.96 -5.86 -6.50
C GLY A 23 3.48 -7.13 -7.22
N LEU A 24 3.17 -7.04 -8.51
CA LEU A 24 2.74 -8.16 -9.33
C LEU A 24 3.81 -9.27 -9.40
N MET A 25 5.07 -8.88 -9.63
CA MET A 25 6.20 -9.82 -9.68
C MET A 25 6.54 -10.41 -8.31
N TYR A 26 6.32 -9.65 -7.24
CA TYR A 26 6.59 -10.10 -5.87
C TYR A 26 5.57 -11.14 -5.40
N HIS A 27 4.28 -10.87 -5.62
CA HIS A 27 3.19 -11.72 -5.12
C HIS A 27 2.79 -12.84 -6.08
N GLN A 28 3.11 -12.69 -7.38
CA GLN A 28 2.78 -13.66 -8.43
C GLN A 28 1.35 -14.21 -8.33
N PRO A 29 0.32 -13.35 -8.29
CA PRO A 29 -1.06 -13.78 -8.11
C PRO A 29 -1.53 -14.65 -9.29
N GLU A 30 -2.46 -15.56 -9.02
CA GLU A 30 -3.08 -16.42 -10.04
C GLU A 30 -3.85 -15.60 -11.08
N GLU A 31 -4.47 -14.49 -10.64
CA GLU A 31 -5.23 -13.56 -11.49
C GLU A 31 -4.52 -12.19 -11.55
N PRO A 32 -3.56 -12.01 -12.47
CA PRO A 32 -2.74 -10.79 -12.53
C PRO A 32 -3.53 -9.53 -12.92
N LEU A 33 -4.59 -9.66 -13.71
CA LEU A 33 -5.43 -8.52 -14.10
C LEU A 33 -6.23 -7.97 -12.92
N ASP A 34 -6.84 -8.87 -12.13
CA ASP A 34 -7.63 -8.49 -10.94
C ASP A 34 -6.74 -7.82 -9.89
N TYR A 35 -5.50 -8.30 -9.71
CA TYR A 35 -4.51 -7.66 -8.87
C TYR A 35 -4.20 -6.22 -9.30
N LEU A 36 -3.97 -5.99 -10.60
CA LEU A 36 -3.68 -4.65 -11.12
C LEU A 36 -4.89 -3.71 -10.96
N GLU A 37 -6.12 -4.20 -11.17
CA GLU A 37 -7.33 -3.43 -10.91
C GLU A 37 -7.43 -3.03 -9.44
N ASN A 38 -7.13 -3.95 -8.53
CA ASN A 38 -7.12 -3.68 -7.09
C ASN A 38 -6.01 -2.70 -6.69
N CYS A 39 -4.83 -2.77 -7.30
CA CYS A 39 -3.80 -1.76 -7.13
C CYS A 39 -4.33 -0.36 -7.47
N LEU A 40 -5.01 -0.19 -8.61
CA LEU A 40 -5.56 1.10 -9.02
C LEU A 40 -6.66 1.61 -8.07
N LYS A 41 -7.54 0.72 -7.59
CA LYS A 41 -8.55 1.06 -6.56
C LYS A 41 -7.87 1.59 -5.30
N LYS A 42 -6.83 0.88 -4.85
CA LYS A 42 -6.06 1.22 -3.66
C LYS A 42 -5.31 2.55 -3.77
N VAL A 43 -4.77 2.89 -4.94
CA VAL A 43 -4.20 4.22 -5.19
C VAL A 43 -5.23 5.32 -5.00
N ARG A 44 -6.48 5.10 -5.44
CA ARG A 44 -7.55 6.07 -5.22
C ARG A 44 -7.90 6.21 -3.73
N GLU A 45 -7.90 5.10 -2.99
CA GLU A 45 -8.18 5.10 -1.55
C GLU A 45 -7.10 5.81 -0.71
N ILE A 46 -5.82 5.65 -1.04
CA ILE A 46 -4.72 6.31 -0.29
C ILE A 46 -4.58 7.81 -0.57
N GLY A 47 -5.40 8.37 -1.47
CA GLY A 47 -5.41 9.80 -1.80
C GLY A 47 -4.72 10.17 -3.12
N GLY A 48 -4.58 9.21 -4.04
CA GLY A 48 -4.08 9.44 -5.40
C GLY A 48 -2.60 9.11 -5.61
N LEU A 49 -2.11 9.39 -6.81
CA LEU A 49 -0.79 8.97 -7.28
C LEU A 49 0.37 9.61 -6.48
N GLU A 50 0.15 10.75 -5.84
CA GLU A 50 1.16 11.44 -5.01
C GLU A 50 1.56 10.67 -3.75
N LYS A 51 0.72 9.71 -3.33
CA LYS A 51 0.95 8.86 -2.15
C LYS A 51 1.55 7.51 -2.52
N VAL A 52 1.66 7.21 -3.81
CA VAL A 52 2.27 5.98 -4.31
C VAL A 52 3.79 6.08 -4.15
N ARG A 53 4.37 5.02 -3.59
CA ARG A 53 5.80 4.78 -3.50
C ARG A 53 6.08 3.47 -4.20
N TRP A 54 7.34 3.24 -4.57
CA TRP A 54 7.77 2.00 -5.20
C TRP A 54 7.32 0.75 -4.41
N ASP A 55 7.29 0.83 -3.08
CA ASP A 55 6.97 -0.27 -2.16
C ASP A 55 5.50 -0.38 -1.74
N THR A 56 4.62 0.50 -2.23
CA THR A 56 3.21 0.62 -1.77
C THR A 56 2.44 -0.70 -1.80
N PHE A 57 2.67 -1.55 -2.80
CA PHE A 57 1.98 -2.83 -2.96
C PHE A 57 2.74 -4.04 -2.39
N ILE A 58 3.94 -3.85 -1.86
CA ILE A 58 4.80 -4.90 -1.29
C ILE A 58 4.68 -4.90 0.23
N VAL A 59 4.61 -3.72 0.86
CA VAL A 59 4.68 -3.58 2.33
C VAL A 59 3.36 -3.90 3.02
N GLN A 60 2.21 -3.77 2.35
CA GLN A 60 0.91 -3.94 3.00
C GLN A 60 0.57 -5.37 3.44
N GLU A 61 1.30 -6.40 3.00
CA GLU A 61 1.15 -7.76 3.53
C GLU A 61 2.02 -8.06 4.75
N ARG A 62 2.94 -7.15 5.12
CA ARG A 62 3.49 -7.17 6.48
C ARG A 62 2.45 -6.62 7.42
N GLN A 63 1.50 -7.50 7.76
CA GLN A 63 0.63 -7.47 8.93
C GLN A 63 0.64 -6.12 9.65
N ALA A 64 -0.44 -5.36 9.48
CA ALA A 64 -0.92 -4.56 10.59
C ALA A 64 -1.13 -5.54 11.75
N LEU A 65 -0.11 -5.69 12.60
CA LEU A 65 -0.25 -6.41 13.84
C LEU A 65 -1.46 -5.79 14.55
N PRO A 66 -2.40 -6.59 15.08
CA PRO A 66 -3.45 -6.03 15.90
C PRO A 66 -2.79 -5.20 17.01
N PRO A 67 -3.29 -4.00 17.33
CA PRO A 67 -2.76 -3.25 18.46
C PRO A 67 -2.81 -4.16 19.68
N VAL A 68 -1.64 -4.47 20.23
CA VAL A 68 -1.53 -5.31 21.42
C VAL A 68 -2.42 -4.71 22.49
N GLY A 69 -3.51 -5.41 22.82
CA GLY A 69 -4.34 -5.07 23.96
C GLY A 69 -3.47 -5.18 25.21
N GLY A 70 -3.14 -4.04 25.81
CA GLY A 70 -2.22 -4.00 26.93
C GLY A 70 -2.41 -2.78 27.79
N SER A 71 -3.09 -2.98 28.92
CA SER A 71 -3.09 -2.16 30.15
C SER A 71 -4.02 -0.94 30.23
N GLN A 72 -5.29 -1.18 30.58
CA GLN A 72 -5.89 -0.49 31.74
C GLN A 72 -7.16 -1.19 32.23
N GLY A 73 -6.99 -2.24 33.03
CA GLY A 73 -8.07 -2.95 33.69
C GLY A 73 -7.71 -3.19 35.16
N ARG A 74 -8.28 -2.37 36.04
CA ARG A 74 -8.16 -2.41 37.49
C ARG A 74 -8.51 -3.79 38.08
N ARG A 75 -7.73 -4.26 39.07
CA ARG A 75 -8.12 -5.04 40.28
C ARG A 75 -6.84 -5.22 41.10
N ALA A 76 -6.63 -4.44 42.17
CA ALA A 76 -7.07 -4.72 43.53
C ALA A 76 -6.44 -5.99 44.14
N VAL A 77 -5.56 -5.76 45.14
CA VAL A 77 -5.64 -6.34 46.49
C VAL A 77 -5.09 -7.78 46.74
N TYR A 78 -3.91 -7.90 47.39
CA TYR A 78 -3.66 -8.40 48.78
C TYR A 78 -2.23 -8.99 49.00
N ARG A 79 -1.60 -8.57 50.13
CA ARG A 79 -0.78 -9.28 51.17
C ARG A 79 0.38 -10.22 50.75
N SER A 80 1.51 -10.33 51.47
CA SER A 80 1.88 -10.03 52.87
C SER A 80 3.30 -9.47 52.96
#